data_AF-A0A958HX20-F1
#
_entry.id   AF-A0A958HX20-F1
#
_cell.length_a   1.000
_cell.length_b   1.000
_cell.length_c   1.000
_cell.angle_alpha   90.00
_cell.angle_beta   90.00
_cell.angle_gamma   90.00
#
_symmetry.space_group_name_H-M   'P 1'
#
loop_
_entity.id
_entity.type
_entity.pdbx_description
1 polymer ?
#
loop_
_entity_poly.entity_id
_entity_poly.type
_entity_poly.pdbx_seq_one_letter_code
_entity_poly.pdbx_strand_id
1 'polypeptide(L)' 'YAALKMGVPFANGAPNLTTDFPALNDLAKETHTPICGKDFKTGQTLMKTILAPGLKARLLGLSGWFSTNILG' A
#
# COMPACT_ATOMS: atom_id res chain seq x y z
N TYR A 1 -14.95 7.30 -3.28
CA TYR A 1 -16.03 8.26 -2.98
C TYR A 1 -17.36 7.57 -2.69
N ALA A 2 -18.00 6.91 -3.67
CA ALA A 2 -19.33 6.31 -3.50
C ALA A 2 -19.41 5.34 -2.30
N ALA A 3 -18.44 4.41 -2.16
CA ALA A 3 -18.38 3.50 -1.02
C ALA A 3 -18.38 4.25 0.34
N LEU A 4 -17.53 5.26 0.48
CA LEU A 4 -17.45 6.09 1.69
C LEU A 4 -18.74 6.86 1.95
N LYS A 5 -19.39 7.42 0.93
CA LYS A 5 -20.69 8.09 1.07
C LYS A 5 -21.79 7.13 1.54
N MET A 6 -21.70 5.86 1.17
CA MET A 6 -22.65 4.82 1.56
C MET A 6 -22.30 4.12 2.88
N GLY A 7 -21.23 4.53 3.58
CA GLY A 7 -20.80 3.85 4.80
C GLY A 7 -20.14 2.49 4.57
N VAL A 8 -19.81 2.13 3.32
CA VAL A 8 -19.32 0.79 2.95
C VAL A 8 -17.79 0.76 3.03
N PRO A 9 -17.21 -0.16 3.84
CA PRO A 9 -15.76 -0.29 3.94
C PRO A 9 -15.08 -0.48 2.58
N PHE A 10 -13.91 0.14 2.41
CA PHE A 10 -13.21 0.14 1.13
C PHE A 10 -11.71 -0.14 1.27
N ALA A 11 -11.20 -1.08 0.46
CA ALA A 11 -9.79 -1.42 0.40
C ALA A 11 -9.23 -1.13 -1.01
N ASN A 12 -8.21 -0.28 -1.12
CA ASN A 12 -7.55 0.00 -2.38
C ASN A 12 -6.43 -1.01 -2.68
N GLY A 13 -6.65 -1.93 -3.63
CA GLY A 13 -5.63 -2.88 -4.06
C GLY A 13 -4.68 -2.39 -5.13
N ALA A 14 -4.95 -1.24 -5.75
CA ALA A 14 -4.19 -0.69 -6.87
C ALA A 14 -3.32 0.51 -6.43
N PRO A 15 -2.33 0.93 -7.25
CA PRO A 15 -1.45 2.06 -6.93
C PRO A 15 -2.08 3.44 -7.18
N ASN A 16 -3.32 3.49 -7.68
CA ASN A 16 -4.04 4.74 -7.92
C ASN A 16 -4.36 5.49 -6.61
N LEU A 17 -4.65 6.79 -6.73
CA LEU A 17 -4.88 7.65 -5.57
C LEU A 17 -6.10 7.20 -4.75
N THR A 18 -7.26 7.02 -5.39
CA THR A 18 -8.53 6.53 -4.80
C THR A 18 -8.99 7.20 -3.50
N THR A 19 -8.47 6.79 -2.34
CA THR A 19 -8.77 7.38 -1.02
C THR A 19 -7.59 8.16 -0.42
N ASP A 20 -6.43 8.14 -1.07
CA ASP A 20 -5.15 8.66 -0.58
C ASP A 20 -5.00 10.17 -0.79
N PHE A 21 -6.03 10.94 -0.41
CA PHE A 21 -5.99 12.40 -0.39
C PHE A 21 -6.90 12.97 0.70
N PRO A 22 -6.62 14.20 1.20
CA PRO A 22 -7.26 14.72 2.40
C PRO A 22 -8.79 14.65 2.41
N ALA A 23 -9.43 15.07 1.32
CA ALA A 23 -10.89 15.13 1.26
C ALA A 23 -11.58 13.74 1.37
N LEU A 24 -10.97 12.66 0.85
CA LEU A 24 -11.55 11.32 1.03
C LEU A 24 -11.25 10.74 2.41
N ASN A 25 -10.11 11.08 3.01
CA ASN A 25 -9.81 10.71 4.39
C ASN A 25 -10.79 11.38 5.36
N ASP A 26 -11.11 12.65 5.14
CA ASP A 26 -12.07 13.37 5.98
C ASP A 26 -13.50 12.86 5.78
N LEU A 27 -13.88 12.56 4.53
CA LEU A 27 -15.15 11.89 4.25
C LEU A 27 -15.26 10.53 4.93
N ALA A 28 -14.19 9.73 4.95
CA ALA A 28 -14.19 8.42 5.63
C ALA A 28 -14.37 8.57 7.16
N LYS A 29 -13.78 9.61 7.77
CA LYS A 29 -13.99 9.93 9.19
C LYS A 29 -15.42 10.37 9.46
N GLU A 30 -15.98 11.25 8.60
CA GLU A 30 -17.35 11.75 8.72
C GLU A 30 -18.39 10.63 8.65
N THR A 31 -18.20 9.68 7.73
CA THR A 31 -19.13 8.55 7.55
C THR A 31 -18.76 7.33 8.39
N HIS A 32 -17.75 7.43 9.27
CA HIS A 32 -17.19 6.32 10.05
C HIS A 32 -16.87 5.08 9.21
N THR A 33 -16.47 5.27 7.95
CA THR A 33 -16.18 4.18 7.01
C THR A 33 -14.73 3.74 7.14
N PRO A 34 -14.46 2.45 7.45
CA PRO A 34 -13.11 1.92 7.40
C PRO A 34 -12.53 1.94 5.99
N ILE A 35 -11.32 2.49 5.84
CA ILE A 35 -10.57 2.47 4.59
C ILE A 35 -9.18 1.85 4.81
N CYS A 36 -8.66 1.11 3.83
CA CYS A 36 -7.29 0.59 3.85
C CYS A 36 -6.67 0.52 2.44
N GLY A 37 -5.36 0.26 2.37
CA GLY A 37 -4.57 0.31 1.13
C GLY A 37 -3.48 1.40 1.18
N LYS A 38 -2.84 1.75 0.08
CA LYS A 38 -3.01 1.30 -1.33
C LYS A 38 -1.98 0.26 -1.77
N ASP A 39 -2.15 -0.25 -3.00
CA ASP A 39 -1.19 -1.10 -3.72
C ASP A 39 -0.79 -2.39 -2.98
N PHE A 40 -1.47 -3.49 -3.28
CA PHE A 40 -1.25 -4.71 -2.54
C PHE A 40 0.14 -5.30 -2.75
N LYS A 41 0.76 -5.68 -1.64
CA LYS A 41 2.10 -6.24 -1.60
C LYS A 41 2.07 -7.76 -1.68
N THR A 42 2.04 -8.31 -2.90
CA THR A 42 1.83 -9.74 -3.14
C THR A 42 3.10 -10.53 -3.53
N GLY A 43 4.02 -9.93 -4.29
CA GLY A 43 5.16 -10.63 -4.89
C GLY A 43 6.53 -10.03 -4.55
N GLN A 44 7.20 -9.41 -5.54
CA GLN A 44 8.55 -8.89 -5.36
C GLN A 44 8.66 -7.90 -4.20
N THR A 45 7.70 -6.97 -4.09
CA THR A 45 7.68 -6.00 -2.99
C THR A 45 7.53 -6.68 -1.63
N LEU A 46 6.79 -7.80 -1.55
CA LEU A 46 6.70 -8.59 -0.32
C LEU A 46 8.07 -9.13 0.09
N MET A 47 8.79 -9.74 -0.85
CA MET A 47 10.15 -10.25 -0.60
C MET A 47 11.10 -9.13 -0.16
N LYS A 48 11.09 -7.98 -0.83
CA LYS A 48 11.91 -6.82 -0.45
C LYS A 48 11.71 -6.41 1.00
N THR A 49 10.45 -6.31 1.43
CA THR A 49 10.12 -5.87 2.79
C THR A 49 10.44 -6.90 3.88
N ILE A 50 10.61 -8.17 3.53
CA ILE A 50 11.05 -9.21 4.46
C ILE A 50 12.59 -9.20 4.54
N LEU A 51 13.27 -9.15 3.40
CA LEU A 51 14.72 -9.31 3.31
C LEU A 51 15.49 -8.04 3.73
N ALA A 52 15.06 -6.87 3.27
CA ALA A 52 15.81 -5.63 3.51
C ALA A 52 15.99 -5.30 5.01
N PRO A 53 14.96 -5.46 5.89
CA PRO A 53 15.15 -5.29 7.33
C PRO A 53 16.15 -6.28 7.93
N GLY A 54 16.15 -7.54 7.47
CA GLY A 54 17.09 -8.57 7.94
C GLY A 54 18.55 -8.23 7.65
N LEU A 55 18.83 -7.74 6.43
CA LEU A 55 20.16 -7.26 6.04
C LEU A 55 20.59 -6.08 6.90
N LYS A 56 19.68 -5.11 7.12
CA LYS A 56 19.93 -3.95 7.99
C LYS A 56 20.21 -4.37 9.44
N ALA A 57 19.45 -5.31 9.98
CA ALA A 57 19.60 -5.81 11.34
C ALA A 57 20.92 -6.54 11.61
N ARG A 58 21.63 -6.94 10.55
CA ARG A 58 22.97 -7.56 10.62
C ARG A 58 24.08 -6.60 10.19
N LEU A 59 23.75 -5.33 9.97
CA LEU A 59 24.69 -4.31 9.47
C LEU A 59 25.39 -4.72 8.16
N LEU A 60 24.71 -5.55 7.35
CA LEU A 60 25.20 -5.91 6.04
C LEU A 60 24.87 -4.76 5.08
N GLY A 61 25.92 -4.11 4.57
CA GLY A 61 25.78 -3.03 3.60
C GLY A 61 25.14 -3.51 2.30
N LEU A 62 24.32 -2.65 1.69
CA LEU A 62 23.66 -2.94 0.41
C LEU A 62 24.04 -1.85 -0.59
N SER A 63 24.91 -2.20 -1.54
CA SER A 63 25.39 -1.25 -2.57
C SER A 63 24.41 -1.05 -3.73
N GLY A 64 23.43 -1.94 -3.89
CA GLY A 64 22.40 -1.82 -4.93
C GLY A 64 21.32 -2.89 -4.81
N TRP A 65 20.14 -2.61 -5.36
CA TRP A 65 19.01 -3.55 -5.43
C TRP A 65 18.40 -3.54 -6.84
N PHE A 66 18.56 -4.62 -7.59
CA PHE A 66 17.99 -4.74 -8.93
C PHE A 66 16.60 -5.41 -8.88
N SER A 67 15.68 -5.00 -9.75
CA SER A 67 14.34 -5.60 -9.82
C SER A 67 13.77 -5.49 -11.22
N THR A 68 13.48 -6.65 -11.82
CA THR A 68 12.84 -6.77 -13.12
C THR A 68 11.53 -7.52 -12.96
N ASN A 69 10.44 -6.94 -13.45
CA ASN A 69 9.14 -7.61 -13.53
C ASN A 69 8.84 -7.87 -15.00
N ILE A 70 8.53 -9.12 -15.35
CA ILE A 70 8.05 -9.51 -16.67
C ILE A 70 6.68 -10.13 -16.44
N LEU A 71 5.65 -9.49 -16.98
CA LEU A 71 4.26 -9.94 -16.95
C LEU A 71 3.66 -9.73 -18.34
N GLY A 72 2.65 -10.53 -18.69
CA GLY A 72 1.90 -10.45 -19.94
C GLY A 72 0.43 -10.16 -19.69
#